data_AF-A0A2M8UTL6-F1
#
_entry.id   AF-A0A2M8UTL6-F1
#
_cell.length_a   1.000
_cell.length_b   1.000
_cell.length_c   1.000
_cell.angle_alpha   90.00
_cell.angle_beta   90.00
_cell.angle_gamma   90.00
#
_symmetry.space_group_name_H-M   'P 1'
#
loop_
_entity.id
_entity.type
_entity.pdbx_description
1 polymer ?
#
loop_
_entity_poly.entity_id
_entity_poly.type
_entity_poly.pdbx_seq_one_letter_code
_entity_poly.pdbx_strand_id
1 'polypeptide(L)' 'MQPPDIRALRTVRSTSYNNEIAAELLCELSSCNVSEEQARRIRCAARQLLRDADALEGAYQQMASPHH' A
#
# COMPACT_ATOMS: atom_id res chain seq x y z
N MET A 1 15.16 9.85 21.51
CA MET A 1 13.86 9.34 21.03
C MET A 1 13.44 10.17 19.83
N GLN A 2 12.97 9.56 18.72
CA GLN A 2 12.44 10.34 17.59
C GLN A 2 11.10 10.98 17.99
N PRO A 3 10.77 12.20 17.51
CA PRO A 3 9.45 12.77 17.69
C PRO A 3 8.38 11.80 17.19
N PRO A 4 7.25 11.65 17.90
CA PRO A 4 6.17 10.74 17.52
C PRO A 4 5.69 10.96 16.08
N ASP A 5 5.68 12.20 15.59
CA ASP A 5 5.31 12.54 14.22
C ASP A 5 6.27 11.98 13.16
N ILE A 6 7.58 11.97 13.42
CA ILE A 6 8.56 11.41 12.48
C ILE A 6 8.40 9.89 12.38
N ARG A 7 8.13 9.22 13.49
CA ARG A 7 7.87 7.77 13.47
C ARG A 7 6.58 7.47 12.71
N ALA A 8 5.51 8.21 12.97
CA ALA A 8 4.24 8.03 12.27
C ALA A 8 4.37 8.26 10.76
N LEU A 9 5.03 9.34 10.34
CA LEU A 9 5.33 9.63 8.93
C LEU A 9 6.11 8.51 8.25
N ARG A 10 7.16 7.98 8.90
CA ARG A 10 7.94 6.85 8.37
C ARG A 10 7.10 5.59 8.25
N THR A 11 6.25 5.29 9.23
CA THR A 11 5.35 4.14 9.19
C THR A 11 4.36 4.26 8.04
N VAL A 12 3.66 5.40 7.91
CA VAL A 12 2.69 5.61 6.83
C VAL A 12 3.34 5.44 5.46
N ARG A 13 4.50 6.08 5.25
CA ARG A 13 5.24 5.98 3.99
C ARG A 13 5.72 4.56 3.70
N SER A 14 6.22 3.86 4.71
CA SER A 14 6.64 2.46 4.55
C SER A 14 5.47 1.54 4.24
N THR A 15 4.31 1.75 4.86
CA THR A 15 3.11 0.94 4.61
C THR A 15 2.56 1.19 3.21
N SER A 16 2.55 2.45 2.75
CA SER A 16 2.17 2.80 1.39
C SER A 16 3.01 2.01 0.37
N TYR A 17 4.34 2.11 0.48
CA TYR A 17 5.27 1.38 -0.38
C TYR A 17 5.08 -0.14 -0.31
N ASN A 18 4.91 -0.70 0.89
CA ASN A 18 4.70 -2.15 1.04
C ASN A 18 3.42 -2.62 0.36
N ASN A 19 2.37 -1.80 0.34
CA ASN A 19 1.13 -2.12 -0.35
C ASN A 19 1.31 -2.13 -1.87
N GLU A 20 2.08 -1.20 -2.43
CA GLU A 20 2.45 -1.21 -3.86
C GLU A 20 3.18 -2.51 -4.23
N ILE A 21 4.24 -2.84 -3.49
CA ILE A 21 5.02 -4.07 -3.72
C ILE A 21 4.15 -5.32 -3.55
N ALA A 22 3.29 -5.38 -2.55
CA ALA A 22 2.39 -6.51 -2.36
C ALA A 22 1.39 -6.65 -3.52
N ALA A 23 0.91 -5.54 -4.09
CA ALA A 23 0.05 -5.56 -5.27
C ALA A 23 0.77 -6.08 -6.51
N GLU A 24 2.02 -5.68 -6.72
CA GLU A 24 2.88 -6.18 -7.81
C GLU A 24 3.11 -7.69 -7.70
N LEU A 25 3.52 -8.16 -6.52
CA LEU A 25 3.74 -9.59 -6.26
C LEU A 25 2.46 -10.42 -6.44
N LEU A 26 1.30 -9.88 -6.05
CA LEU A 26 0.02 -10.54 -6.29
C LEU A 26 -0.30 -10.64 -7.78
N CYS A 27 -0.03 -9.59 -8.56
CA CYS A 27 -0.20 -9.64 -10.01
C CYS A 27 0.71 -10.71 -10.64
N GLU A 28 1.96 -10.83 -10.20
CA GLU A 28 2.87 -11.90 -10.64
C GLU A 28 2.30 -13.28 -10.30
N LEU A 29 1.82 -13.48 -9.07
CA LEU A 29 1.18 -14.75 -8.64
C LEU A 29 -0.06 -15.10 -9.45
N SER A 30 -0.79 -14.10 -9.97
CA SER A 30 -1.97 -14.34 -10.81
C SER A 30 -1.65 -15.00 -12.15
N SER A 31 -0.39 -14.96 -12.59
CA SER A 31 0.11 -15.62 -13.80
C SER A 31 0.51 -17.08 -13.58
N CYS A 32 0.56 -17.54 -12.32
CA CYS A 32 0.80 -18.94 -11.99
C CYS A 32 -0.43 -19.80 -12.28
N ASN A 33 -0.29 -21.13 -12.17
CA ASN A 33 -1.37 -22.09 -12.42
C ASN A 33 -2.43 -22.06 -11.30
N VAL A 34 -3.19 -20.97 -11.21
CA VAL A 34 -4.25 -20.70 -10.24
C VAL A 34 -5.62 -20.88 -10.89
N SER A 35 -6.63 -21.23 -10.10
CA SER A 35 -8.01 -21.28 -10.61
C SER A 35 -8.53 -19.90 -10.97
N GLU A 36 -9.56 -19.81 -11.81
CA GLU A 36 -10.18 -18.53 -12.19
C GLU A 36 -10.66 -17.73 -10.97
N GLU A 37 -11.21 -18.41 -9.97
CA GLU A 37 -11.67 -17.79 -8.73
C GLU A 37 -10.50 -17.25 -7.90
N GLN A 38 -9.39 -17.99 -7.82
CA GLN A 38 -8.16 -17.50 -7.18
C GLN A 38 -7.60 -16.29 -7.94
N ALA A 39 -7.53 -16.34 -9.27
CA ALA A 39 -7.07 -15.24 -10.10
C ALA A 39 -7.94 -13.98 -9.90
N ARG A 40 -9.26 -14.14 -9.81
CA ARG A 40 -10.20 -13.05 -9.52
C ARG A 40 -9.92 -12.43 -8.14
N ARG A 41 -9.78 -13.26 -7.10
CA ARG A 41 -9.47 -12.80 -5.73
C ARG A 41 -8.14 -12.07 -5.65
N ILE A 42 -7.10 -12.59 -6.32
CA ILE A 42 -5.78 -11.97 -6.40
C ILE A 42 -5.88 -10.59 -7.05
N ARG A 43 -6.55 -10.47 -8.21
CA ARG A 43 -6.76 -9.18 -8.87
C ARG A 43 -7.54 -8.18 -8.00
N CYS A 44 -8.53 -8.65 -7.23
CA CYS A 44 -9.25 -7.80 -6.29
C CYS A 44 -8.36 -7.31 -5.15
N ALA A 45 -7.56 -8.19 -4.56
CA ALA A 45 -6.64 -7.85 -3.47
C ALA A 45 -5.57 -6.84 -3.93
N ALA A 46 -4.95 -7.08 -5.10
CA ALA A 46 -3.97 -6.16 -5.67
C ALA A 46 -4.57 -4.75 -5.89
N ARG A 47 -5.78 -4.66 -6.45
CA ARG A 47 -6.46 -3.36 -6.62
C ARG A 47 -6.74 -2.65 -5.30
N GLN A 48 -7.09 -3.40 -4.25
CA GLN A 48 -7.36 -2.81 -2.95
C GLN A 48 -6.07 -2.27 -2.32
N LEU A 49 -4.97 -3.03 -2.41
CA LEU A 49 -3.67 -2.59 -1.92
C LEU A 49 -3.18 -1.31 -2.62
N LEU A 50 -3.37 -1.18 -3.93
CA LEU A 50 -3.03 0.06 -4.65
C LEU A 50 -3.86 1.25 -4.15
N ARG A 51 -5.16 1.08 -3.92
CA ARG A 51 -6.01 2.13 -3.34
C ARG A 51 -5.58 2.51 -1.92
N ASP A 52 -5.19 1.51 -1.14
CA ASP A 52 -4.71 1.74 0.23
C ASP A 52 -3.36 2.46 0.21
N ALA A 53 -2.48 2.16 -0.75
CA ALA A 53 -1.23 2.90 -0.97
C ALA A 53 -1.49 4.37 -1.33
N ASP A 54 -2.34 4.64 -2.31
CA ASP A 54 -2.73 6.01 -2.69
C ASP A 54 -3.30 6.79 -1.50
N ALA A 55 -4.16 6.16 -0.69
CA ALA A 55 -4.74 6.78 0.49
C ALA A 55 -3.69 7.07 1.58
N LEU A 56 -2.74 6.16 1.79
CA LEU A 56 -1.64 6.34 2.74
C LEU A 56 -0.66 7.42 2.29
N GLU A 57 -0.38 7.53 0.99
CA GLU A 57 0.43 8.63 0.45
C GLU A 57 -0.26 9.98 0.65
N GLY A 58 -1.58 10.04 0.42
CA GLY A 58 -2.40 11.22 0.75
C GLY A 58 -2.38 11.57 2.24
N ALA A 59 -2.40 10.57 3.12
CA ALA A 59 -2.28 10.78 4.57
C ALA A 59 -0.87 11.26 4.95
N TYR A 60 0.18 10.71 4.34
CA TYR A 60 1.56 11.15 4.53
C TYR A 60 1.71 12.62 4.15
N GLN A 61 1.18 13.05 3.00
CA GLN A 61 1.24 14.45 2.55
C GLN A 61 0.53 15.40 3.52
N GLN A 62 -0.64 15.00 4.04
CA GLN A 62 -1.37 15.79 5.03
C GLN A 62 -0.60 15.94 6.35
N MET A 63 0.03 14.85 6.81
CA MET A 63 0.83 14.85 8.04
C MET A 63 2.19 15.57 7.88
N ALA A 64 2.76 15.52 6.68
CA ALA A 64 4.07 16.11 6.38
C ALA A 64 3.96 17.62 6.06
N SER A 65 2.77 18.10 5.73
CA SER A 65 2.51 19.51 5.50
C SER A 65 2.46 20.23 6.85
N PRO A 66 3.33 21.22 7.11
CA PRO A 66 3.20 22.04 8.32
C PRO A 66 1.86 22.78 8.24
N HIS A 67 0.99 22.59 9.24
CA HIS A 67 -0.18 23.43 9.42
C HIS A 67 0.28 24.89 9.47
N HIS A 68 -0.18 25.71 8.52
CA HIS A 68 -0.05 27.17 8.56
C HIS A 68 -0.89 27.76 9.68
#